data_AF-A0A645FQR9-F1
#
_entry.id   AF-A0A645FQR9-F1
#
_cell.length_a   1.000
_cell.length_b   1.000
_cell.length_c   1.000
_cell.angle_alpha   90.00
_cell.angle_beta   90.00
_cell.angle_gamma   90.00
#
_symmetry.space_group_name_H-M   'P 1'
#
loop_
_entity.id
_entity.type
_entity.pdbx_description
1 polymer ?
#
loop_
_entity_poly.entity_id
_entity_poly.type
_entity_poly.pdbx_seq_one_letter_code
_entity_poly.pdbx_strand_id
1 'polypeptide(L)'
;MESAGSGLVAGISLARELLGKEPVDFTAQTALGAMAHYVSEYNGRDFQPMNINFGILADLPDAPRNKTVRYAAIAERALHVIDGIIANKL
;
A
#
# COMPACT_ATOMS: atom_id res chain seq x y z
N MET A 1 -7.96 5.31 -8.76
CA MET A 1 -9.04 4.32 -8.89
C MET A 1 -8.74 3.17 -7.93
N GLU A 2 -9.23 3.25 -6.70
CA GLU A 2 -8.96 2.28 -5.63
C GLU A 2 -9.54 0.89 -5.93
N SER A 3 -10.77 0.82 -6.45
CA SER A 3 -11.46 -0.46 -6.67
C SER A 3 -10.68 -1.37 -7.63
N ALA A 4 -10.21 -0.85 -8.77
CA ALA A 4 -9.40 -1.62 -9.71
C ALA A 4 -8.07 -2.07 -9.09
N GLY A 5 -7.41 -1.21 -8.30
CA GLY A 5 -6.17 -1.55 -7.60
C GLY A 5 -6.36 -2.67 -6.57
N SER A 6 -7.41 -2.57 -5.75
CA SER A 6 -7.75 -3.62 -4.77
C SER A 6 -8.10 -4.96 -5.44
N GLY A 7 -8.82 -4.92 -6.57
CA GLY A 7 -9.13 -6.11 -7.36
C GLY A 7 -7.89 -6.77 -7.95
N LEU A 8 -6.93 -5.97 -8.43
CA LEU A 8 -5.64 -6.47 -8.91
C LEU A 8 -4.86 -7.18 -7.79
N VAL A 9 -4.75 -6.55 -6.61
CA VAL A 9 -4.06 -7.14 -5.45
C VAL A 9 -4.72 -8.46 -5.04
N ALA A 10 -6.06 -8.49 -4.96
CA ALA A 10 -6.81 -9.70 -4.63
C ALA A 10 -6.58 -10.82 -5.66
N GLY A 11 -6.59 -10.48 -6.95
CA GLY A 11 -6.33 -11.44 -8.03
C GLY A 11 -4.90 -12.00 -8.00
N ILE A 12 -3.90 -11.15 -7.73
CA ILE A 12 -2.51 -11.59 -7.53
C ILE A 12 -2.41 -12.56 -6.35
N SER A 13 -2.99 -12.20 -5.20
CA SER A 13 -2.97 -13.06 -4.00
C SER A 13 -3.62 -14.41 -4.27
N LEU A 14 -4.81 -14.44 -4.88
CA LEU A 14 -5.51 -15.67 -5.22
C LEU A 14 -4.70 -16.54 -6.19
N ALA A 15 -4.14 -15.95 -7.25
CA ALA A 15 -3.33 -16.68 -8.22
C ALA A 15 -2.11 -17.33 -7.56
N ARG A 16 -1.48 -16.63 -6.61
CA ARG A 16 -0.32 -17.16 -5.87
C ARG A 16 -0.71 -18.28 -4.92
N GLU A 17 -1.81 -18.14 -4.20
CA GLU A 17 -2.36 -19.19 -3.34
C GLU A 17 -2.62 -20.48 -4.13
N LEU A 18 -3.29 -20.37 -5.29
CA LEU A 18 -3.57 -21.51 -6.18
C LEU A 18 -2.29 -22.17 -6.74
N LEU A 19 -1.20 -21.41 -6.85
CA LEU A 19 0.11 -21.88 -7.29
C LEU A 19 1.01 -22.34 -6.13
N GLY A 20 0.52 -22.34 -4.89
CA GLY A 20 1.31 -22.69 -3.70
C GLY A 20 2.48 -21.74 -3.43
N LYS A 21 2.38 -20.48 -3.88
CA LYS A 21 3.39 -19.44 -3.65
C LYS A 21 3.03 -18.59 -2.44
N GLU A 22 4.05 -18.11 -1.74
CA GLU A 22 3.90 -17.17 -0.62
C GLU A 22 3.13 -15.90 -1.02
N PRO A 23 2.22 -15.36 -0.19
CA PRO A 23 1.55 -14.08 -0.44
C PRO A 23 2.54 -12.92 -0.66
N VAL A 24 2.08 -11.88 -1.36
CA VAL A 24 2.87 -10.64 -1.52
C VAL A 24 2.36 -9.62 -0.51
N ASP A 25 3.27 -9.12 0.33
CA ASP A 25 3.03 -7.94 1.13
C ASP A 25 3.36 -6.68 0.30
N PHE A 26 2.34 -5.89 -0.01
CA PHE A 26 2.50 -4.61 -0.70
C PHE A 26 2.94 -3.47 0.23
N THR A 27 3.02 -3.73 1.54
CA THR A 27 3.49 -2.87 2.63
C THR A 27 2.67 -1.60 2.85
N ALA A 28 2.68 -1.08 4.08
CA ALA A 28 2.10 0.24 4.38
C ALA A 28 2.82 1.42 3.70
N GLN A 29 3.92 1.17 2.98
CA GLN A 29 4.66 2.19 2.23
C GLN A 29 4.07 2.46 0.83
N THR A 30 3.16 1.62 0.35
CA THR A 30 2.49 1.81 -0.95
C THR A 30 1.03 2.21 -0.75
N ALA A 31 0.44 2.86 -1.74
CA ALA A 31 -0.94 3.34 -1.65
C ALA A 31 -1.95 2.22 -1.37
N LEU A 32 -1.87 1.11 -2.12
CA LEU A 32 -2.77 -0.03 -1.97
C LEU A 32 -2.45 -0.88 -0.74
N GLY A 33 -1.18 -1.08 -0.43
CA GLY A 33 -0.79 -1.79 0.79
C GLY A 33 -1.23 -1.03 2.04
N ALA A 34 -1.00 0.28 2.10
CA ALA A 34 -1.48 1.13 3.20
C ALA A 34 -3.00 1.05 3.40
N MET A 35 -3.77 1.05 2.30
CA MET A 35 -5.22 0.87 2.38
C MET A 35 -5.60 -0.51 2.92
N ALA A 36 -4.93 -1.58 2.46
CA ALA A 36 -5.17 -2.93 2.94
C ALA A 36 -4.86 -3.07 4.44
N HIS A 37 -3.74 -2.52 4.90
CA HIS A 37 -3.40 -2.44 6.33
C HIS A 37 -4.44 -1.64 7.10
N TYR A 38 -4.82 -0.46 6.62
CA TYR A 38 -5.81 0.39 7.29
C TYR A 38 -7.15 -0.32 7.50
N VAL A 39 -7.65 -1.04 6.49
CA VAL A 39 -8.90 -1.81 6.60
C VAL A 39 -8.74 -3.03 7.51
N SER A 40 -7.59 -3.70 7.49
CA SER A 40 -7.37 -4.97 8.19
C SER A 40 -6.98 -4.80 9.66
N GLU A 41 -6.33 -3.70 10.03
CA GLU A 41 -5.77 -3.45 11.37
C GLU A 41 -6.66 -2.53 12.22
N TYR A 42 -7.70 -1.93 11.65
CA TYR A 42 -8.58 -1.05 12.40
C TYR A 42 -9.39 -1.85 13.43
N ASN A 43 -9.15 -1.57 14.72
CA ASN A 43 -9.74 -2.28 15.86
C ASN A 43 -10.91 -1.53 16.54
N GLY A 44 -11.52 -0.54 15.86
CA GLY A 44 -12.68 0.21 16.35
C GLY A 44 -14.01 -0.38 15.86
N ARG A 45 -15.13 0.10 16.44
CA ARG A 45 -16.50 -0.30 16.01
C ARG A 45 -17.11 0.66 14.98
N ASP A 46 -16.44 1.77 14.74
CA ASP A 46 -16.91 2.95 14.01
C ASP A 46 -16.12 3.16 12.71
N PHE A 47 -15.61 2.08 12.12
CA PHE A 47 -14.86 2.12 10.87
C PHE A 47 -15.60 2.92 9.81
N GLN A 48 -14.92 3.94 9.27
CA GLN A 48 -15.41 4.72 8.14
C GLN A 48 -14.56 4.42 6.90
N PRO A 49 -15.20 4.00 5.79
CA PRO A 49 -14.52 3.91 4.50
C PRO A 49 -13.95 5.27 4.11
N MET A 50 -12.74 5.26 3.55
CA MET A 50 -12.07 6.46 3.08
C MET A 50 -11.23 6.15 1.84
N ASN A 51 -11.14 7.14 0.94
CA ASN A 51 -10.23 7.08 -0.20
C ASN A 51 -8.77 7.13 0.26
N ILE A 52 -7.87 6.65 -0.59
CA ILE A 52 -6.44 6.68 -0.27
C ILE A 52 -5.98 8.14 -0.16
N ASN A 53 -5.19 8.43 0.88
CA ASN A 53 -4.56 9.71 1.07
C ASN A 53 -3.17 9.52 1.71
N PHE A 54 -2.33 10.55 1.64
CA PHE A 54 -0.96 10.49 2.18
C PHE A 54 -0.87 10.26 3.70
N GLY A 55 -1.98 10.44 4.45
CA GLY A 55 -2.01 10.24 5.90
C GLY A 55 -2.07 8.78 6.34
N ILE A 56 -2.46 7.85 5.46
CA ILE A 56 -2.48 6.41 5.78
C ILE A 56 -1.21 5.68 5.32
N LEU A 57 -0.40 6.30 4.45
CA LEU A 57 0.89 5.74 4.06
C LEU A 57 1.89 5.94 5.20
N ALA A 58 2.78 4.97 5.38
CA ALA A 58 3.90 5.13 6.30
C ALA A 58 4.67 6.43 6.01
N ASP A 59 5.08 7.15 7.05
CA ASP A 59 5.82 8.41 6.90
C ASP A 59 7.30 8.16 6.57
N LEU A 60 8.03 9.22 6.23
CA LEU A 60 9.48 9.17 6.00
C LEU A 60 10.24 9.41 7.31
N PRO A 61 11.38 8.71 7.52
CA PRO A 61 12.38 9.18 8.47
C PRO A 61 12.79 10.62 8.10
N ASP A 62 12.81 11.54 9.07
CA ASP A 62 13.17 12.95 8.87
C ASP A 62 12.33 13.65 7.79
N ALA A 63 11.01 13.42 7.81
CA ALA A 63 10.09 13.93 6.81
C ALA A 63 10.18 15.46 6.61
N PRO A 64 10.27 15.96 5.36
CA PRO A 64 10.33 17.40 5.07
C PRO A 64 9.13 18.16 5.66
N ARG A 65 9.39 19.34 6.25
CA ARG A 65 8.31 20.21 6.77
C ARG A 65 7.41 20.74 5.66
N ASN A 66 7.96 20.94 4.46
CA ASN A 66 7.19 21.36 3.30
C ASN A 66 6.33 20.17 2.82
N LYS A 67 5.00 20.34 2.89
CA LYS A 67 4.02 19.30 2.54
C LYS A 67 4.19 18.76 1.13
N THR A 68 4.43 19.62 0.15
CA THR A 68 4.61 19.23 -1.26
C THR A 68 5.85 18.38 -1.44
N VAL A 69 6.98 18.81 -0.86
CA VAL A 69 8.25 18.07 -0.92
C VAL A 69 8.12 16.71 -0.23
N ARG A 70 7.48 16.67 0.95
CA ARG A 70 7.23 15.43 1.68
C ARG A 70 6.37 14.45 0.87
N TYR A 71 5.28 14.91 0.27
CA TYR A 71 4.40 14.03 -0.50
C TYR A 71 5.04 13.51 -1.78
N ALA A 72 5.87 14.33 -2.44
CA ALA A 72 6.68 13.87 -3.56
C ALA A 72 7.65 12.76 -3.15
N ALA A 73 8.38 12.95 -2.04
CA ALA A 73 9.32 11.94 -1.53
C ALA A 73 8.61 10.65 -1.06
N ILE A 74 7.42 10.76 -0.45
CA ILE A 74 6.59 9.60 -0.08
C ILE A 74 6.17 8.83 -1.34
N ALA A 75 5.75 9.54 -2.39
CA ALA A 75 5.37 8.92 -3.66
C ALA A 75 6.55 8.24 -4.34
N GLU A 76 7.72 8.89 -4.39
CA GLU A 76 8.95 8.31 -4.95
C GLU A 76 9.34 7.02 -4.22
N ARG A 77 9.35 7.04 -2.88
CA ARG A 77 9.60 5.83 -2.08
C ARG A 77 8.57 4.74 -2.38
N ALA A 78 7.28 5.08 -2.44
CA ALA A 78 6.24 4.11 -2.74
C ALA A 78 6.45 3.42 -4.10
N LEU A 79 6.89 4.17 -5.12
CA LEU A 79 7.21 3.61 -6.44
C LEU A 79 8.42 2.67 -6.37
N HIS A 80 9.50 3.05 -5.69
CA HIS A 80 10.67 2.16 -5.51
C HIS A 80 10.32 0.85 -4.80
N VAL A 81 9.41 0.89 -3.81
CA VAL A 81 8.93 -0.32 -3.13
C VAL A 81 8.16 -1.22 -4.10
N ILE A 82 7.29 -0.65 -4.94
CA ILE A 82 6.54 -1.40 -5.96
C ILE A 82 7.50 -2.02 -6.98
N ASP A 83 8.50 -1.28 -7.47
CA ASP A 83 9.50 -1.82 -8.40
C ASP A 83 10.27 -2.99 -7.77
N GLY A 84 10.61 -2.88 -6.48
CA GLY A 84 11.24 -3.97 -5.73
C GLY A 84 10.34 -5.20 -5.59
N ILE A 85 9.03 -5.01 -5.38
CA ILE A 85 8.05 -6.11 -5.33
C ILE A 85 7.95 -6.79 -6.70
N ILE A 86 7.83 -6.01 -7.78
CA ILE A 86 7.74 -6.53 -9.14
C ILE A 86 8.99 -7.34 -9.49
N ALA A 87 10.18 -6.85 -9.16
CA ALA A 87 11.43 -7.53 -9.51
C ALA A 87 11.69 -8.83 -8.73
N ASN A 88 11.18 -8.95 -7.50
CA ASN A 88 11.60 -10.01 -6.58
C ASN A 88 10.47 -10.94 -6.09
N LYS A 89 9.20 -10.53 -6.24
CA LYS A 89 8.05 -11.21 -5.61
C LYS A 89 6.95 -11.58 -6.57
N LEU A 90 6.75 -10.83 -7.66
CA LEU A 90 5.78 -11.16 -8.72
C LEU A 90 6.45 -12.01 -9.81
#